data_AF-A0A196S9N4-F1
#
_entry.id   AF-A0A196S9N4-F1
#
_cell.length_a   1.000
_cell.length_b   1.000
_cell.length_c   1.000
_cell.angle_alpha   90.00
_cell.angle_beta   90.00
_cell.angle_gamma   90.00
#
_symmetry.space_group_name_H-M   'P 1'
#
loop_
_entity.id
_entity.type
_entity.pdbx_description
1 polymer ?
#
loop_
_entity_poly.entity_id
_entity_poly.type
_entity_poly.pdbx_seq_one_letter_code
_entity_poly.pdbx_strand_id
1 'polypeptide(L)'
;MEKAGRIECRVLGGCESFEMGITGLLGLVAPAMKDSHLEQFRGKVVAVDAMCWLHRGSYCCVWELSMGMETTRYLHFCEKMIRLLQRYDIKPILVFDGESLPAKKQEDEERRARRTKKHEEGKALVAQGKQKEAMQMFTQSLTVSKEMIKQFILLLIRMRIPYIIAPYEADAEIAFLSRTGIVDAVISEDSDTLCYRCPCTLFKLSDNGCCKCVHLPDIFTNQTLHMTTWNCDLFELMCVLSGCDYLPNLPKVGLKTAKKYIDNGKTIEGALNLIRVNPIHKWTADYGKQLKDTLSCFHHQVIFNPLTSELEYLTPLASEEEPCSRDGLYGSTHITNGAFGYFGVEMVPKDTDLSYITSFFASRELCTVPSICRILPQRDDLHSTPKKSLSFARLESGSGKRCAETSELDSKRQCHCSPTSVVSNDCAIPCWKSSTKASWRSSSGSKAKPG
;
A
#
# COMPACT_ATOMS: atom_id res chain seq x y z
N MET A 1 -30.75 -37.45 -12.10
CA MET A 1 -30.78 -36.01 -12.45
C MET A 1 -30.73 -35.22 -11.16
N GLU A 2 -29.53 -34.82 -10.76
CA GLU A 2 -29.29 -34.22 -9.45
C GLU A 2 -29.68 -32.73 -9.43
N LYS A 3 -30.32 -32.30 -8.33
CA LYS A 3 -30.52 -30.88 -8.05
C LYS A 3 -29.21 -30.32 -7.49
N ALA A 4 -28.46 -29.59 -8.32
CA ALA A 4 -27.30 -28.84 -7.86
C ALA A 4 -27.72 -27.85 -6.76
N GLY A 5 -27.26 -28.10 -5.53
CA GLY A 5 -27.55 -27.24 -4.39
C GLY A 5 -26.89 -25.88 -4.56
N ARG A 6 -27.69 -24.80 -4.58
CA ARG A 6 -27.20 -23.43 -4.49
C ARG A 6 -26.59 -23.21 -3.11
N ILE A 7 -25.28 -23.42 -2.98
CA ILE A 7 -24.54 -23.04 -1.77
C ILE A 7 -24.43 -21.51 -1.75
N GLU A 8 -25.42 -20.86 -1.15
CA GLU A 8 -25.25 -19.48 -0.70
C GLU A 8 -24.17 -19.48 0.37
N CYS A 9 -23.08 -18.75 0.10
CA CYS A 9 -22.04 -18.51 1.09
C CYS A 9 -22.58 -17.51 2.11
N ARG A 10 -23.43 -17.98 3.04
CA ARG A 10 -23.78 -17.27 4.27
C ARG A 10 -22.51 -17.13 5.10
N VAL A 11 -21.77 -16.06 4.82
CA VAL A 11 -20.71 -15.55 5.69
C VAL A 11 -21.28 -15.50 7.10
N LEU A 12 -20.57 -16.13 8.04
CA LEU A 12 -21.04 -16.31 9.41
C LEU A 12 -21.38 -14.95 10.01
N GLY A 13 -22.66 -14.75 10.35
CA GLY A 13 -23.09 -13.57 11.08
C GLY A 13 -22.39 -13.53 12.44
N GLY A 14 -21.53 -12.55 12.64
CA GLY A 14 -20.69 -12.44 13.84
C GLY A 14 -19.19 -12.58 13.62
N CYS A 15 -18.65 -12.39 12.40
CA CYS A 15 -17.28 -11.87 12.31
C CYS A 15 -17.26 -10.47 12.91
N GLU A 16 -16.60 -10.33 14.06
CA GLU A 16 -15.99 -9.05 14.45
C GLU A 16 -15.20 -8.54 13.25
N SER A 17 -15.34 -7.26 12.91
CA SER A 17 -14.58 -6.66 11.83
C SER A 17 -13.10 -6.74 12.17
N PHE A 18 -12.38 -7.64 11.49
CA PHE A 18 -10.92 -7.62 11.46
C PHE A 18 -10.50 -6.29 10.85
N GLU A 19 -10.19 -5.32 11.71
CA GLU A 19 -9.51 -4.10 11.31
C GLU A 19 -8.07 -4.49 11.02
N MET A 20 -7.67 -4.39 9.75
CA MET A 20 -6.29 -4.56 9.30
C MET A 20 -5.68 -3.16 9.14
N GLY A 21 -4.41 -3.03 9.49
CA GLY A 21 -3.74 -1.75 9.69
C GLY A 21 -4.13 -1.03 10.98
N ILE A 22 -4.05 0.30 10.95
CA ILE A 22 -4.28 1.20 12.10
C ILE A 22 -5.69 1.00 12.72
N THR A 23 -5.69 0.45 13.93
CA THR A 23 -6.91 0.08 14.66
C THR A 23 -7.83 1.29 14.90
N GLY A 24 -9.10 1.14 14.52
CA GLY A 24 -10.14 2.15 14.61
C GLY A 24 -10.10 3.25 13.55
N LEU A 25 -9.15 3.24 12.60
CA LEU A 25 -8.99 4.34 11.63
C LEU A 25 -10.20 4.46 10.70
N LEU A 26 -10.69 3.35 10.15
CA LEU A 26 -11.89 3.34 9.31
C LEU A 26 -13.14 3.82 10.06
N GLY A 27 -13.22 3.56 11.37
CA GLY A 27 -14.27 4.10 12.24
C GLY A 27 -14.15 5.61 12.47
N LEU A 28 -12.92 6.14 12.56
CA LEU A 28 -12.65 7.57 12.67
C LEU A 28 -12.99 8.33 11.38
N VAL A 29 -12.57 7.81 10.22
CA VAL A 29 -12.79 8.47 8.91
C VAL A 29 -14.13 8.15 8.26
N ALA A 30 -14.99 7.34 8.91
CA ALA A 30 -16.31 6.97 8.41
C ALA A 30 -17.18 8.15 7.90
N PRO A 31 -17.17 9.36 8.49
CA PRO A 31 -17.86 10.53 7.94
C PRO A 31 -17.41 10.97 6.53
N ALA A 32 -16.18 10.66 6.11
CA ALA A 32 -15.68 10.92 4.76
C ALA A 32 -15.82 9.70 3.82
N MET A 33 -16.26 8.56 4.33
CA MET A 33 -16.42 7.30 3.60
C MET A 33 -17.79 7.24 2.91
N LYS A 34 -17.79 7.33 1.57
CA LYS A 34 -19.00 7.38 0.74
C LYS A 34 -19.39 5.98 0.26
N ASP A 35 -20.69 5.71 0.11
CA ASP A 35 -21.16 4.56 -0.67
C ASP A 35 -20.83 4.76 -2.15
N SER A 36 -20.27 3.72 -2.78
CA SER A 36 -19.85 3.73 -4.17
C SER A 36 -20.07 2.35 -4.81
N HIS A 37 -19.81 2.27 -6.11
CA HIS A 37 -20.02 1.09 -6.92
C HIS A 37 -19.00 1.03 -8.05
N LEU A 38 -18.55 -0.17 -8.41
CA LEU A 38 -17.54 -0.39 -9.45
C LEU A 38 -17.87 0.24 -10.81
N GLU A 39 -19.15 0.48 -11.13
CA GLU A 39 -19.57 1.19 -12.35
C GLU A 39 -18.93 2.59 -12.45
N GLN A 40 -18.67 3.27 -11.33
CA GLN A 40 -18.00 4.58 -11.29
C GLN A 40 -16.53 4.51 -11.72
N PHE A 41 -15.94 3.31 -11.74
CA PHE A 41 -14.56 3.03 -12.10
C PHE A 41 -14.45 2.31 -13.44
N ARG A 42 -15.52 2.29 -14.27
CA ARG A 42 -15.49 1.67 -15.60
C ARG A 42 -14.36 2.19 -16.47
N GLY A 43 -13.61 1.30 -17.11
CA GLY A 43 -12.45 1.61 -17.95
C GLY A 43 -11.17 2.00 -17.18
N LYS A 44 -11.21 2.07 -15.84
CA LYS A 44 -10.08 2.48 -15.00
C LYS A 44 -9.12 1.35 -14.70
N VAL A 45 -7.89 1.72 -14.30
CA VAL A 45 -6.91 0.78 -13.76
C VAL A 45 -6.94 0.86 -12.23
N VAL A 46 -6.97 -0.30 -11.57
CA VAL A 46 -7.11 -0.37 -10.10
C VAL A 46 -6.05 -1.30 -9.51
N ALA A 47 -5.28 -0.81 -8.53
CA ALA A 47 -4.41 -1.68 -7.75
C ALA A 47 -5.25 -2.49 -6.75
N VAL A 48 -4.92 -3.75 -6.56
CA VAL A 48 -5.59 -4.66 -5.63
C VAL A 48 -4.55 -5.27 -4.72
N ASP A 49 -4.74 -5.14 -3.41
CA ASP A 49 -4.03 -5.94 -2.43
C ASP A 49 -4.44 -7.42 -2.56
N ALA A 50 -3.53 -8.22 -3.10
CA ALA A 50 -3.75 -9.64 -3.34
C ALA A 50 -3.76 -10.46 -2.04
N MET A 51 -3.10 -9.98 -0.99
CA MET A 51 -2.98 -10.65 0.31
C MET A 51 -4.27 -10.48 1.12
N CYS A 52 -4.88 -9.29 1.09
CA CYS A 52 -6.26 -9.07 1.55
C CYS A 52 -7.24 -10.06 0.90
N TRP A 53 -7.17 -10.24 -0.43
CA TRP A 53 -8.07 -11.14 -1.15
C TRP A 53 -7.80 -12.62 -0.87
N LEU A 54 -6.55 -13.04 -0.77
CA LEU A 54 -6.20 -14.40 -0.35
C LEU A 54 -6.69 -14.69 1.07
N HIS A 55 -6.43 -13.79 2.02
CA HIS A 55 -6.88 -13.95 3.40
C HIS A 55 -8.41 -14.03 3.47
N ARG A 56 -9.12 -13.08 2.85
CA ARG A 56 -10.60 -13.07 2.76
C ARG A 56 -11.17 -14.32 2.09
N GLY A 57 -10.57 -14.78 0.99
CA GLY A 57 -10.97 -16.00 0.29
C GLY A 57 -10.74 -17.26 1.13
N SER A 58 -9.73 -17.26 1.99
CA SER A 58 -9.38 -18.40 2.85
C SER A 58 -10.38 -18.66 3.98
N TYR A 59 -11.18 -17.66 4.39
CA TYR A 59 -12.27 -17.86 5.35
C TYR A 59 -13.31 -18.89 4.89
N CYS A 60 -13.50 -19.09 3.58
CA CYS A 60 -14.44 -20.10 3.09
C CYS A 60 -13.93 -21.55 3.22
N CYS A 61 -12.63 -21.74 3.52
CA CYS A 61 -11.98 -23.05 3.63
C CYS A 61 -10.96 -23.15 4.80
N VAL A 62 -11.25 -22.47 5.91
CA VAL A 62 -10.43 -22.49 7.15
C VAL A 62 -10.17 -23.92 7.61
N TRP A 63 -11.20 -24.78 7.60
CA TRP A 63 -11.09 -26.15 8.09
C TRP A 63 -10.10 -26.99 7.27
N GLU A 64 -10.22 -26.97 5.94
CA GLU A 64 -9.32 -27.73 5.06
C GLU A 64 -7.88 -27.25 5.21
N LEU A 65 -7.67 -25.93 5.17
CA LEU A 65 -6.34 -25.33 5.36
C LEU A 65 -5.73 -25.71 6.71
N SER A 66 -6.51 -25.66 7.80
CA SER A 66 -6.03 -26.00 9.15
C SER A 66 -5.78 -27.49 9.38
N MET A 67 -6.52 -28.36 8.68
CA MET A 67 -6.36 -29.81 8.73
C MET A 67 -5.35 -30.36 7.70
N GLY A 68 -4.74 -29.50 6.87
CA GLY A 68 -3.79 -29.91 5.84
C GLY A 68 -4.43 -30.62 4.65
N MET A 69 -5.71 -30.38 4.40
CA MET A 69 -6.46 -30.92 3.27
C MET A 69 -6.30 -30.02 2.05
N GLU A 70 -6.14 -30.60 0.86
CA GLU A 70 -6.09 -29.85 -0.39
C GLU A 70 -7.41 -29.10 -0.65
N THR A 71 -7.31 -27.83 -1.03
CA THR A 71 -8.45 -26.97 -1.35
C THR A 71 -8.04 -25.90 -2.34
N THR A 72 -8.96 -25.54 -3.24
CA THR A 72 -8.81 -24.42 -4.18
C THR A 72 -9.91 -23.37 -3.99
N ARG A 73 -10.70 -23.45 -2.91
CA ARG A 73 -11.87 -22.58 -2.72
C ARG A 73 -11.50 -21.09 -2.57
N TYR A 74 -10.36 -20.80 -1.97
CA TYR A 74 -9.80 -19.44 -1.91
C TYR A 74 -9.44 -18.89 -3.30
N LEU A 75 -8.94 -19.73 -4.24
CA LEU A 75 -8.69 -19.32 -5.63
C LEU A 75 -10.00 -19.02 -6.37
N HIS A 76 -11.05 -19.81 -6.15
CA HIS A 76 -12.37 -19.55 -6.74
C HIS A 76 -12.95 -18.21 -6.28
N PHE A 77 -12.74 -17.84 -5.01
CA PHE A 77 -13.08 -16.50 -4.51
C PHE A 77 -12.29 -15.42 -5.28
N CYS A 78 -10.97 -15.58 -5.39
CA CYS A 78 -10.12 -14.61 -6.08
C CYS A 78 -10.48 -14.47 -7.57
N GLU A 79 -10.70 -15.58 -8.29
CA GLU A 79 -11.16 -15.59 -9.69
C GLU A 79 -12.52 -14.90 -9.84
N LYS A 80 -13.47 -15.11 -8.90
CA LYS A 80 -14.76 -14.41 -8.89
C LYS A 80 -14.59 -12.89 -8.74
N MET A 81 -13.66 -12.43 -7.91
CA MET A 81 -13.38 -11.01 -7.69
C MET A 81 -12.68 -10.36 -8.90
N ILE A 82 -11.72 -11.04 -9.54
CA ILE A 82 -11.13 -10.59 -10.81
C ILE A 82 -12.20 -10.47 -11.90
N ARG A 83 -13.03 -11.51 -12.06
CA ARG A 83 -14.12 -11.51 -13.05
C ARG A 83 -15.20 -10.46 -12.74
N LEU A 84 -15.39 -10.08 -11.48
CA LEU A 84 -16.25 -8.95 -11.09
C LEU A 84 -15.68 -7.64 -11.64
N LEU A 85 -14.39 -7.36 -11.44
CA LEU A 85 -13.74 -6.16 -12.00
C LEU A 85 -13.80 -6.14 -13.53
N GLN A 86 -13.51 -7.27 -14.19
CA GLN A 86 -13.59 -7.39 -15.65
C GLN A 86 -15.00 -7.11 -16.23
N ARG A 87 -16.09 -7.46 -15.52
CA ARG A 87 -17.47 -7.12 -15.95
C ARG A 87 -17.72 -5.61 -15.99
N TYR A 88 -17.03 -4.85 -15.17
CA TYR A 88 -17.08 -3.39 -15.15
C TYR A 88 -16.00 -2.75 -16.05
N ASP A 89 -15.32 -3.52 -16.92
CA ASP A 89 -14.18 -3.04 -17.73
C ASP A 89 -13.08 -2.38 -16.87
N ILE A 90 -12.93 -2.83 -15.62
CA ILE A 90 -11.83 -2.44 -14.75
C ILE A 90 -10.63 -3.33 -15.07
N LYS A 91 -9.45 -2.71 -15.18
CA LYS A 91 -8.17 -3.38 -15.42
C LYS A 91 -7.43 -3.51 -14.08
N PRO A 92 -7.48 -4.67 -13.39
CA PRO A 92 -6.79 -4.83 -12.12
C PRO A 92 -5.29 -5.03 -12.31
N ILE A 93 -4.51 -4.45 -11.41
CA ILE A 93 -3.12 -4.84 -11.13
C ILE A 93 -3.12 -5.45 -9.73
N LEU A 94 -2.67 -6.69 -9.58
CA LEU A 94 -2.60 -7.34 -8.26
C LEU A 94 -1.20 -7.19 -7.67
N VAL A 95 -1.14 -6.70 -6.44
CA VAL A 95 0.12 -6.47 -5.72
C VAL A 95 0.23 -7.45 -4.57
N PHE A 96 1.37 -8.14 -4.49
CA PHE A 96 1.70 -9.11 -3.46
C PHE A 96 2.86 -8.60 -2.61
N ASP A 97 2.88 -9.00 -1.33
CA ASP A 97 4.08 -8.86 -0.48
C ASP A 97 5.25 -9.69 -1.02
N GLY A 98 6.46 -9.17 -0.83
CA GLY A 98 7.74 -9.82 -1.09
C GLY A 98 8.43 -10.30 0.18
N GLU A 99 9.59 -9.73 0.49
CA GLU A 99 10.40 -10.11 1.65
C GLU A 99 9.93 -9.42 2.94
N SER A 100 10.15 -10.02 4.12
CA SER A 100 9.78 -9.39 5.39
C SER A 100 10.58 -8.11 5.65
N LEU A 101 9.90 -6.98 5.90
CA LEU A 101 10.59 -5.74 6.28
C LEU A 101 11.23 -5.87 7.68
N PRO A 102 12.53 -5.56 7.86
CA PRO A 102 13.20 -5.68 9.16
C PRO A 102 12.57 -4.82 10.29
N ALA A 103 11.98 -3.66 9.97
CA ALA A 103 11.25 -2.84 10.95
C ALA A 103 10.01 -3.52 11.53
N LYS A 104 9.38 -4.45 10.78
CA LYS A 104 8.14 -5.15 11.16
C LYS A 104 8.39 -6.52 11.80
N LYS A 105 9.65 -6.95 11.85
CA LYS A 105 10.08 -8.30 12.28
C LYS A 105 9.49 -8.73 13.64
N GLN A 106 9.46 -7.84 14.63
CA GLN A 106 8.94 -8.17 15.96
C GLN A 106 7.43 -8.47 15.93
N GLU A 107 6.62 -7.58 15.35
CA GLU A 107 5.17 -7.79 15.25
C GLU A 107 4.85 -9.05 14.44
N ASP A 108 5.57 -9.31 13.34
CA ASP A 108 5.37 -10.54 12.57
C ASP A 108 5.78 -11.82 13.32
N GLU A 109 6.80 -11.78 14.18
CA GLU A 109 7.15 -12.90 15.07
C GLU A 109 6.08 -13.12 16.15
N GLU A 110 5.59 -12.05 16.81
CA GLU A 110 4.51 -12.12 17.80
C GLU A 110 3.19 -12.61 17.19
N ARG A 111 2.85 -12.11 16.00
CA ARG A 111 1.71 -12.51 15.17
C ARG A 111 1.80 -13.97 14.75
N ARG A 112 2.98 -14.45 14.33
CA ARG A 112 3.24 -15.86 14.01
C ARG A 112 3.07 -16.74 15.24
N ALA A 113 3.65 -16.39 16.38
CA ALA A 113 3.52 -17.13 17.64
C ALA A 113 2.05 -17.23 18.10
N ARG A 114 1.31 -16.11 18.03
CA ARG A 114 -0.12 -16.03 18.34
C ARG A 114 -0.96 -16.97 17.44
N ARG A 115 -0.69 -16.99 16.13
CA ARG A 115 -1.36 -17.90 15.18
C ARG A 115 -0.99 -19.37 15.41
N THR A 116 0.28 -19.72 15.64
CA THR A 116 0.71 -21.09 15.95
C THR A 116 0.00 -21.64 17.19
N LYS A 117 -0.02 -20.87 18.28
CA LYS A 117 -0.73 -21.25 19.52
C LYS A 117 -2.23 -21.50 19.27
N LYS A 118 -2.88 -20.61 18.49
CA LYS A 118 -4.30 -20.77 18.14
C LYS A 118 -4.57 -22.01 17.27
N HIS A 119 -3.63 -22.37 16.39
CA HIS A 119 -3.72 -23.57 15.57
C HIS A 119 -3.63 -24.86 16.41
N GLU A 120 -2.72 -24.87 17.40
CA GLU A 120 -2.57 -25.97 18.35
C GLU A 120 -3.80 -26.13 19.26
N GLU A 121 -4.32 -25.01 19.81
CA GLU A 121 -5.59 -24.99 20.55
C GLU A 121 -6.74 -25.55 19.71
N GLY A 122 -6.84 -25.16 18.42
CA GLY A 122 -7.81 -25.72 17.48
C GLY A 122 -7.68 -27.23 17.30
N LYS A 123 -6.46 -27.74 17.06
CA LYS A 123 -6.21 -29.19 16.91
C LYS A 123 -6.56 -29.98 18.17
N ALA A 124 -6.26 -29.46 19.36
CA ALA A 124 -6.64 -30.08 20.62
C ALA A 124 -8.17 -30.17 20.80
N LEU A 125 -8.91 -29.16 20.34
CA LEU A 125 -10.38 -29.16 20.34
C LEU A 125 -10.97 -30.14 19.32
N VAL A 126 -10.35 -30.33 18.14
CA VAL A 126 -10.75 -31.38 17.19
C VAL A 126 -10.61 -32.77 17.82
N ALA A 127 -9.50 -33.05 18.52
CA ALA A 127 -9.30 -34.33 19.21
C ALA A 127 -10.32 -34.58 20.34
N GLN A 128 -10.91 -33.53 20.91
CA GLN A 128 -12.02 -33.60 21.89
C GLN A 128 -13.42 -33.70 21.24
N GLY A 129 -13.52 -33.74 19.91
CA GLY A 129 -14.79 -33.72 19.17
C GLY A 129 -15.47 -32.35 19.10
N LYS A 130 -14.84 -31.28 19.62
CA LYS A 130 -15.40 -29.93 19.73
C LYS A 130 -15.19 -29.10 18.46
N GLN A 131 -15.72 -29.57 17.34
CA GLN A 131 -15.50 -28.98 16.01
C GLN A 131 -15.85 -27.49 15.92
N LYS A 132 -16.92 -27.05 16.60
CA LYS A 132 -17.37 -25.64 16.57
C LYS A 132 -16.38 -24.70 17.27
N GLU A 133 -15.82 -25.10 18.41
CA GLU A 133 -14.79 -24.35 19.14
C GLU A 133 -13.46 -24.38 18.37
N ALA A 134 -13.10 -25.54 17.80
CA ALA A 134 -11.93 -25.69 16.95
C ALA A 134 -11.95 -24.74 15.75
N MET A 135 -13.10 -24.62 15.06
CA MET A 135 -13.28 -23.70 13.94
C MET A 135 -13.00 -22.23 14.32
N GLN A 136 -13.38 -21.80 15.53
CA GLN A 136 -13.10 -20.44 16.01
C GLN A 136 -11.59 -20.22 16.20
N MET A 137 -10.89 -21.20 16.77
CA MET A 137 -9.43 -21.11 16.95
C MET A 137 -8.69 -21.17 15.60
N PHE A 138 -9.12 -22.03 14.69
CA PHE A 138 -8.60 -22.11 13.32
C PHE A 138 -8.81 -20.81 12.53
N THR A 139 -9.96 -20.13 12.73
CA THR A 139 -10.22 -18.82 12.12
C THR A 139 -9.22 -17.76 12.63
N GLN A 140 -8.82 -17.83 13.90
CA GLN A 140 -7.84 -16.92 14.50
C GLN A 140 -6.37 -17.26 14.15
N SER A 141 -6.09 -18.49 13.70
CA SER A 141 -4.75 -18.92 13.27
C SER A 141 -4.52 -18.85 11.75
N LEU A 142 -5.53 -18.40 10.99
CA LEU A 142 -5.51 -18.36 9.53
C LEU A 142 -4.25 -17.62 9.02
N THR A 143 -3.53 -18.28 8.11
CA THR A 143 -2.27 -17.78 7.53
C THR A 143 -2.27 -18.12 6.04
N VAL A 144 -1.92 -17.16 5.19
CA VAL A 144 -1.71 -17.38 3.77
C VAL A 144 -0.33 -18.01 3.57
N SER A 145 -0.25 -19.15 2.87
CA SER A 145 1.02 -19.85 2.62
C SER A 145 1.66 -19.45 1.29
N LYS A 146 2.98 -19.66 1.15
CA LYS A 146 3.70 -19.42 -0.12
C LYS A 146 3.11 -20.20 -1.30
N GLU A 147 2.59 -21.41 -1.06
CA GLU A 147 1.94 -22.20 -2.11
C GLU A 147 0.60 -21.58 -2.53
N MET A 148 -0.18 -21.01 -1.61
CA MET A 148 -1.44 -20.30 -1.96
C MET A 148 -1.16 -19.07 -2.82
N ILE A 149 -0.09 -18.33 -2.52
CA ILE A 149 0.38 -17.18 -3.32
C ILE A 149 0.80 -17.64 -4.71
N LYS A 150 1.62 -18.70 -4.80
CA LYS A 150 2.05 -19.30 -6.07
C LYS A 150 0.88 -19.74 -6.94
N GLN A 151 -0.08 -20.48 -6.38
CA GLN A 151 -1.28 -20.91 -7.11
C GLN A 151 -2.13 -19.71 -7.57
N PHE A 152 -2.16 -18.62 -6.81
CA PHE A 152 -2.82 -17.39 -7.24
C PHE A 152 -2.08 -16.72 -8.40
N ILE A 153 -0.76 -16.58 -8.35
CA ILE A 153 0.05 -16.03 -9.44
C ILE A 153 -0.14 -16.86 -10.74
N LEU A 154 -0.14 -18.18 -10.65
CA LEU A 154 -0.42 -19.07 -11.80
C LEU A 154 -1.83 -18.84 -12.38
N LEU A 155 -2.83 -18.57 -11.53
CA LEU A 155 -4.16 -18.16 -11.95
C LEU A 155 -4.15 -16.80 -12.69
N LEU A 156 -3.36 -15.82 -12.23
CA LEU A 156 -3.24 -14.51 -12.88
C LEU A 156 -2.61 -14.62 -14.27
N ILE A 157 -1.54 -15.40 -14.38
CA ILE A 157 -0.85 -15.70 -15.64
C ILE A 157 -1.82 -16.34 -16.63
N ARG A 158 -2.56 -17.37 -16.21
CA ARG A 158 -3.61 -18.02 -17.02
C ARG A 158 -4.69 -17.04 -17.50
N MET A 159 -5.01 -16.03 -16.69
CA MET A 159 -6.01 -14.99 -17.00
C MET A 159 -5.42 -13.75 -17.70
N ARG A 160 -4.10 -13.70 -17.92
CA ARG A 160 -3.35 -12.52 -18.40
C ARG A 160 -3.65 -11.24 -17.61
N ILE A 161 -3.71 -11.36 -16.28
CA ILE A 161 -3.85 -10.22 -15.35
C ILE A 161 -2.46 -9.75 -14.94
N PRO A 162 -2.14 -8.44 -15.08
CA PRO A 162 -0.86 -7.91 -14.62
C PRO A 162 -0.76 -7.98 -13.10
N TYR A 163 0.42 -8.30 -12.60
CA TYR A 163 0.72 -8.33 -11.18
C TYR A 163 2.11 -7.80 -10.90
N ILE A 164 2.33 -7.36 -9.67
CA ILE A 164 3.64 -6.97 -9.12
C ILE A 164 3.83 -7.75 -7.82
N ILE A 165 5.06 -8.22 -7.60
CA ILE A 165 5.49 -8.67 -6.27
C ILE A 165 6.36 -7.53 -5.75
N ALA A 166 5.90 -6.85 -4.70
CA ALA A 166 6.63 -5.76 -4.07
C ALA A 166 7.99 -6.27 -3.56
N PRO A 167 9.02 -5.41 -3.44
CA PRO A 167 10.29 -5.82 -2.81
C PRO A 167 10.08 -6.21 -1.34
N TYR A 168 9.22 -5.47 -0.65
CA TYR A 168 8.81 -5.68 0.74
C TYR A 168 7.29 -5.71 0.85
N GLU A 169 6.64 -4.65 1.32
CA GLU A 169 5.19 -4.65 1.59
C GLU A 169 4.37 -4.12 0.41
N ALA A 170 3.23 -4.76 0.15
CA ALA A 170 2.31 -4.38 -0.90
C ALA A 170 1.75 -2.95 -0.69
N ASP A 171 1.59 -2.49 0.55
CA ASP A 171 1.04 -1.15 0.84
C ASP A 171 1.88 -0.01 0.27
N ALA A 172 3.21 -0.07 0.40
CA ALA A 172 4.11 0.94 -0.18
C ALA A 172 4.12 0.87 -1.72
N GLU A 173 4.08 -0.32 -2.29
CA GLU A 173 4.01 -0.51 -3.75
C GLU A 173 2.68 0.04 -4.31
N ILE A 174 1.55 -0.28 -3.68
CA ILE A 174 0.23 0.28 -3.97
C ILE A 174 0.20 1.81 -3.80
N ALA A 175 0.89 2.33 -2.79
CA ALA A 175 1.04 3.77 -2.57
C ALA A 175 1.81 4.43 -3.71
N PHE A 176 2.93 3.83 -4.15
CA PHE A 176 3.70 4.30 -5.29
C PHE A 176 2.84 4.34 -6.56
N LEU A 177 2.19 3.22 -6.91
CA LEU A 177 1.34 3.11 -8.10
C LEU A 177 0.19 4.14 -8.11
N SER A 178 -0.41 4.40 -6.94
CA SER A 178 -1.56 5.32 -6.84
C SER A 178 -1.17 6.79 -6.74
N ARG A 179 -0.04 7.12 -6.11
CA ARG A 179 0.47 8.50 -5.96
C ARG A 179 1.23 9.00 -7.19
N THR A 180 1.68 8.10 -8.07
CA THR A 180 2.23 8.42 -9.41
C THR A 180 1.18 8.41 -10.53
N GLY A 181 -0.02 7.89 -10.27
CA GLY A 181 -1.11 7.82 -11.25
C GLY A 181 -1.05 6.62 -12.19
N ILE A 182 -0.21 5.61 -11.91
CA ILE A 182 -0.24 4.33 -12.63
C ILE A 182 -1.60 3.64 -12.41
N VAL A 183 -2.23 3.80 -11.24
CA VAL A 183 -3.62 3.37 -10.98
C VAL A 183 -4.53 4.52 -10.59
N ASP A 184 -5.80 4.43 -10.98
CA ASP A 184 -6.84 5.42 -10.69
C ASP A 184 -7.44 5.25 -9.28
N ALA A 185 -7.41 4.03 -8.73
CA ALA A 185 -7.87 3.70 -7.39
C ALA A 185 -7.17 2.46 -6.82
N VAL A 186 -7.36 2.23 -5.52
CA VAL A 186 -6.87 1.08 -4.76
C VAL A 186 -8.06 0.28 -4.21
N ILE A 187 -8.00 -1.05 -4.26
CA ILE A 187 -8.88 -1.95 -3.48
C ILE A 187 -8.01 -2.62 -2.41
N SER A 188 -8.28 -2.30 -1.14
CA SER A 188 -7.79 -3.03 0.02
C SER A 188 -8.84 -2.96 1.13
N GLU A 189 -8.79 -3.90 2.07
CA GLU A 189 -9.51 -3.80 3.34
C GLU A 189 -8.61 -3.21 4.44
N ASP A 190 -7.31 -3.01 4.16
CA ASP A 190 -6.33 -2.44 5.08
C ASP A 190 -6.34 -0.89 5.05
N SER A 191 -6.44 -0.32 6.24
CA SER A 191 -6.52 1.14 6.43
C SER A 191 -5.18 1.86 6.31
N ASP A 192 -4.05 1.14 6.33
CA ASP A 192 -2.71 1.70 6.18
C ASP A 192 -2.51 2.36 4.83
N THR A 193 -3.26 1.94 3.80
CA THR A 193 -3.37 2.65 2.51
C THR A 193 -3.67 4.15 2.64
N LEU A 194 -4.44 4.58 3.66
CA LEU A 194 -4.71 5.99 3.92
C LEU A 194 -3.51 6.69 4.58
N CYS A 195 -2.77 5.98 5.44
CA CYS A 195 -1.54 6.48 6.07
C CYS A 195 -0.44 6.66 5.01
N TYR A 196 -0.30 5.70 4.10
CA TYR A 196 0.53 5.76 2.89
C TYR A 196 0.07 6.76 1.83
N ARG A 197 -1.01 7.52 2.09
CA ARG A 197 -1.52 8.64 1.26
C ARG A 197 -2.12 8.22 -0.09
N CYS A 198 -2.66 7.00 -0.20
CA CYS A 198 -3.40 6.57 -1.40
C CYS A 198 -4.56 7.54 -1.71
N PRO A 199 -4.65 8.13 -2.92
CA PRO A 199 -5.63 9.19 -3.21
C PRO A 199 -7.10 8.74 -3.17
N CYS A 200 -7.36 7.47 -3.51
CA CYS A 200 -8.69 6.89 -3.66
C CYS A 200 -8.66 5.40 -3.30
N THR A 201 -9.22 5.04 -2.14
CA THR A 201 -9.28 3.64 -1.68
C THR A 201 -10.73 3.15 -1.60
N LEU A 202 -10.94 1.93 -2.09
CA LEU A 202 -12.20 1.19 -2.13
C LEU A 202 -12.16 0.05 -1.10
N PHE A 203 -12.82 0.28 0.02
CA PHE A 203 -13.00 -0.68 1.11
C PHE A 203 -14.29 -1.48 0.93
N LYS A 204 -14.39 -2.62 1.63
CA LYS A 204 -15.61 -3.41 1.82
C LYS A 204 -16.28 -3.80 0.49
N LEU A 205 -15.49 -4.18 -0.51
CA LEU A 205 -15.99 -4.53 -1.84
C LEU A 205 -16.80 -5.83 -1.77
N SER A 206 -18.09 -5.73 -2.09
CA SER A 206 -19.03 -6.86 -2.15
C SER A 206 -19.15 -7.42 -3.57
N ASP A 207 -19.71 -8.62 -3.69
CA ASP A 207 -19.68 -9.40 -4.93
C ASP A 207 -20.66 -8.94 -6.02
N ASN A 208 -21.55 -8.00 -5.68
CA ASN A 208 -22.40 -7.25 -6.61
C ASN A 208 -21.74 -5.95 -7.12
N GLY A 209 -20.53 -5.62 -6.62
CA GLY A 209 -19.79 -4.41 -6.99
C GLY A 209 -20.04 -3.18 -6.10
N CYS A 210 -20.88 -3.26 -5.05
CA CYS A 210 -20.97 -2.18 -4.07
C CYS A 210 -19.72 -2.14 -3.18
N CYS A 211 -19.25 -0.93 -2.87
CA CYS A 211 -18.08 -0.70 -2.01
C CYS A 211 -18.21 0.61 -1.23
N LYS A 212 -17.27 0.86 -0.33
CA LYS A 212 -17.08 2.13 0.37
C LYS A 212 -15.85 2.85 -0.20
N CYS A 213 -16.03 4.03 -0.75
CA CYS A 213 -14.95 4.84 -1.31
C CYS A 213 -14.52 5.93 -0.32
N VAL A 214 -13.21 6.06 -0.12
CA VAL A 214 -12.58 7.20 0.56
C VAL A 214 -11.63 7.86 -0.42
N HIS A 215 -11.88 9.13 -0.75
CA HIS A 215 -10.85 9.98 -1.35
C HIS A 215 -10.09 10.67 -0.23
N LEU A 216 -8.76 10.58 -0.21
CA LEU A 216 -7.94 11.18 0.86
C LEU A 216 -8.21 12.69 1.06
N PRO A 217 -8.39 13.52 -0.01
CA PRO A 217 -8.76 14.93 0.16
C PRO A 217 -10.13 15.17 0.83
N ASP A 218 -11.05 14.20 0.80
CA ASP A 218 -12.34 14.33 1.48
C ASP A 218 -12.17 14.35 3.01
N ILE A 219 -11.15 13.69 3.56
CA ILE A 219 -10.85 13.71 5.01
C ILE A 219 -10.55 15.14 5.49
N PHE A 220 -9.84 15.92 4.68
CA PHE A 220 -9.45 17.30 4.99
C PHE A 220 -10.51 18.35 4.62
N THR A 221 -11.53 17.99 3.85
CA THR A 221 -12.65 18.91 3.51
C THR A 221 -13.92 18.61 4.30
N ASN A 222 -14.03 17.44 4.93
CA ASN A 222 -15.17 17.04 5.75
C ASN A 222 -15.21 17.80 7.09
N GLN A 223 -16.24 18.63 7.27
CA GLN A 223 -16.41 19.45 8.46
C GLN A 223 -16.63 18.63 9.75
N THR A 224 -17.25 17.45 9.65
CA THR A 224 -17.54 16.55 10.80
C THR A 224 -16.27 15.93 11.39
N LEU A 225 -15.21 15.77 10.60
CA LEU A 225 -13.93 15.24 11.08
C LEU A 225 -13.12 16.28 11.84
N HIS A 226 -13.41 17.57 11.69
CA HIS A 226 -12.63 18.67 12.25
C HIS A 226 -11.13 18.55 11.94
N MET A 227 -10.79 18.18 10.70
CA MET A 227 -9.42 18.05 10.18
C MET A 227 -9.12 19.08 9.07
N THR A 228 -9.92 20.16 8.97
CA THR A 228 -9.85 21.11 7.86
C THR A 228 -8.61 22.01 7.83
N THR A 229 -7.83 22.01 8.90
CA THR A 229 -6.51 22.69 8.99
C THR A 229 -5.34 21.72 8.93
N TRP A 230 -5.59 20.44 8.66
CA TRP A 230 -4.56 19.41 8.62
C TRP A 230 -4.01 19.21 7.21
N ASN A 231 -2.82 18.61 7.13
CA ASN A 231 -2.25 18.05 5.90
C ASN A 231 -2.01 16.54 6.07
N CYS A 232 -1.47 15.89 5.04
CA CYS A 232 -1.15 14.45 5.11
C CYS A 232 -0.12 14.11 6.19
N ASP A 233 0.90 14.95 6.44
CA ASP A 233 1.94 14.66 7.44
C ASP A 233 1.37 14.63 8.87
N LEU A 234 0.43 15.52 9.18
CA LEU A 234 -0.30 15.52 10.45
C LEU A 234 -1.25 14.31 10.56
N PHE A 235 -1.89 13.90 9.46
CA PHE A 235 -2.74 12.71 9.45
C PHE A 235 -1.93 11.42 9.65
N GLU A 236 -0.79 11.31 8.99
CA GLU A 236 0.16 10.20 9.14
C GLU A 236 0.75 10.16 10.56
N LEU A 237 1.16 11.31 11.11
CA LEU A 237 1.59 11.41 12.52
C LEU A 237 0.50 10.93 13.49
N MET A 238 -0.78 11.24 13.24
CA MET A 238 -1.90 10.74 14.05
C MET A 238 -1.96 9.21 14.03
N CYS A 239 -1.80 8.62 12.85
CA CYS A 239 -1.85 7.18 12.63
C CYS A 239 -0.71 6.49 13.38
N VAL A 240 0.54 6.90 13.14
CA VAL A 240 1.73 6.32 13.78
C VAL A 240 1.69 6.48 15.30
N LEU A 241 1.30 7.66 15.82
CA LEU A 241 1.16 7.87 17.28
C LEU A 241 0.06 7.01 17.91
N SER A 242 -0.96 6.63 17.14
CA SER A 242 -2.06 5.79 17.63
C SER A 242 -1.73 4.29 17.70
N GLY A 243 -0.61 3.90 17.10
CA GLY A 243 -0.11 2.53 17.00
C GLY A 243 -0.25 2.00 15.57
N CYS A 244 0.82 1.42 15.05
CA CYS A 244 0.89 0.79 13.73
C CYS A 244 1.83 -0.43 13.78
N ASP A 245 1.90 -1.21 12.69
CA ASP A 245 2.71 -2.43 12.62
C ASP A 245 4.22 -2.23 12.86
N TYR A 246 4.73 -1.00 12.75
CA TYR A 246 6.14 -0.64 12.99
C TYR A 246 6.42 -0.03 14.37
N LEU A 247 5.38 0.45 15.08
CA LEU A 247 5.55 1.19 16.33
C LEU A 247 4.33 1.01 17.25
N PRO A 248 4.47 0.38 18.44
CA PRO A 248 3.41 0.35 19.44
C PRO A 248 3.12 1.75 19.96
N ASN A 249 1.86 2.01 20.35
CA ASN A 249 1.48 3.32 20.87
C ASN A 249 1.99 3.59 22.29
N LEU A 250 2.11 4.89 22.62
CA LEU A 250 2.33 5.29 24.00
C LEU A 250 1.08 5.00 24.86
N PRO A 251 1.24 4.68 26.15
CA PRO A 251 0.13 4.45 27.07
C PRO A 251 -0.96 5.54 26.99
N LYS A 252 -2.20 5.13 26.65
CA LYS A 252 -3.39 5.98 26.48
C LYS A 252 -3.36 6.93 25.26
N VAL A 253 -2.43 6.76 24.31
CA VAL A 253 -2.42 7.47 23.02
C VAL A 253 -3.05 6.60 21.93
N GLY A 254 -4.38 6.58 21.86
CA GLY A 254 -5.11 6.09 20.67
C GLY A 254 -5.48 7.25 19.74
N LEU A 255 -6.10 6.95 18.59
CA LEU A 255 -6.48 7.92 17.55
C LEU A 255 -7.12 9.21 18.09
N LYS A 256 -8.11 9.10 18.99
CA LYS A 256 -8.80 10.26 19.59
C LYS A 256 -7.89 11.13 20.47
N THR A 257 -6.86 10.55 21.08
CA THR A 257 -5.86 11.25 21.88
C THR A 257 -4.81 11.89 20.97
N ALA A 258 -4.29 11.14 19.99
CA ALA A 258 -3.37 11.66 18.98
C ALA A 258 -3.97 12.86 18.23
N LYS A 259 -5.24 12.76 17.79
CA LYS A 259 -5.95 13.87 17.15
C LYS A 259 -5.97 15.14 18.00
N LYS A 260 -6.26 15.04 19.31
CA LYS A 260 -6.25 16.20 20.22
C LYS A 260 -4.88 16.86 20.32
N TYR A 261 -3.81 16.08 20.31
CA TYR A 261 -2.45 16.64 20.34
C TYR A 261 -2.11 17.39 19.05
N ILE A 262 -2.58 16.89 17.90
CA ILE A 262 -2.39 17.55 16.61
C ILE A 262 -3.28 18.80 16.49
N ASP A 263 -4.55 18.74 16.90
CA ASP A 263 -5.46 19.91 16.89
C ASP A 263 -4.90 21.06 17.73
N ASN A 264 -4.34 20.74 18.91
CA ASN A 264 -3.74 21.73 19.82
C ASN A 264 -2.34 22.19 19.39
N GLY A 265 -1.52 21.27 18.89
CA GLY A 265 -0.13 21.51 18.50
C GLY A 265 0.04 22.16 17.13
N LYS A 266 -0.91 21.93 16.20
CA LYS A 266 -1.00 22.43 14.82
C LYS A 266 0.15 22.08 13.87
N THR A 267 1.30 21.66 14.41
CA THR A 267 2.49 21.19 13.70
C THR A 267 2.95 19.88 14.30
N ILE A 268 3.84 19.17 13.60
CA ILE A 268 4.46 17.92 14.09
C ILE A 268 5.17 18.20 15.41
N GLU A 269 6.02 19.22 15.45
CA GLU A 269 6.81 19.61 16.63
C GLU A 269 5.92 20.04 17.79
N GLY A 270 4.86 20.80 17.50
CA GLY A 270 3.89 21.25 18.50
C GLY A 270 3.15 20.07 19.14
N ALA A 271 2.65 19.14 18.32
CA ALA A 271 1.97 17.93 18.80
C ALA A 271 2.91 17.05 19.65
N LEU A 272 4.14 16.83 19.17
CA LEU A 272 5.15 16.06 19.90
C LEU A 272 5.55 16.71 21.22
N ASN A 273 5.70 18.03 21.25
CA ASN A 273 6.03 18.75 22.49
C ASN A 273 4.91 18.64 23.53
N LEU A 274 3.64 18.72 23.13
CA LEU A 274 2.50 18.51 24.03
C LEU A 274 2.43 17.07 24.59
N ILE A 275 2.79 16.07 23.79
CA ILE A 275 2.86 14.66 24.25
C ILE A 275 4.03 14.46 25.22
N ARG A 276 5.21 15.01 24.90
CA ARG A 276 6.45 14.91 25.69
C ARG A 276 6.31 15.43 27.11
N VAL A 277 5.63 16.58 27.28
CA VAL A 277 5.45 17.19 28.61
C VAL A 277 4.35 16.53 29.44
N ASN A 278 3.56 15.61 28.87
CA ASN A 278 2.52 14.91 29.62
C ASN A 278 3.07 13.61 30.25
N PRO A 279 3.24 13.56 31.59
CA PRO A 279 3.87 12.41 32.26
C PRO A 279 3.05 11.11 32.15
N ILE A 280 1.75 11.19 31.82
CA ILE A 280 0.86 10.02 31.67
C ILE A 280 1.36 9.08 30.57
N HIS A 281 1.94 9.62 29.50
CA HIS A 281 2.32 8.86 28.31
C HIS A 281 3.70 8.21 28.40
N LYS A 282 4.47 8.44 29.47
CA LYS A 282 5.81 7.85 29.69
C LYS A 282 6.74 8.03 28.48
N TRP A 283 6.76 9.21 27.86
CA TRP A 283 7.62 9.51 26.72
C TRP A 283 9.11 9.24 27.05
N THR A 284 9.81 8.57 26.13
CA THR A 284 11.27 8.35 26.22
C THR A 284 11.98 8.96 25.01
N ALA A 285 13.27 9.30 25.16
CA ALA A 285 14.09 9.74 24.03
C ALA A 285 14.19 8.66 22.94
N ASP A 286 14.20 7.40 23.33
CA ASP A 286 14.21 6.24 22.42
C ASP A 286 12.91 6.13 21.61
N TYR A 287 11.73 6.25 22.23
CA TYR A 287 10.46 6.33 21.50
C TYR A 287 10.46 7.50 20.50
N GLY A 288 11.02 8.63 20.89
CA GLY A 288 11.19 9.79 20.01
C GLY A 288 12.10 9.56 18.80
N LYS A 289 13.02 8.59 18.88
CA LYS A 289 13.83 8.12 17.75
C LYS A 289 13.06 7.09 16.92
N GLN A 290 12.50 6.06 17.56
CA GLN A 290 11.70 5.03 16.89
C GLN A 290 10.57 5.67 16.06
N LEU A 291 9.89 6.69 16.59
CA LEU A 291 8.86 7.44 15.86
C LEU A 291 9.37 8.10 14.57
N LYS A 292 10.60 8.63 14.57
CA LYS A 292 11.23 9.17 13.35
C LYS A 292 11.58 8.05 12.38
N ASP A 293 12.26 7.02 12.88
CA ASP A 293 12.63 5.82 12.11
C ASP A 293 11.37 5.22 11.43
N THR A 294 10.22 5.16 12.11
CA THR A 294 8.92 4.71 11.56
C THR A 294 8.31 5.64 10.52
N LEU A 295 8.31 6.95 10.73
CA LEU A 295 7.82 7.90 9.71
C LEU A 295 8.67 7.80 8.43
N SER A 296 9.99 7.67 8.57
CA SER A 296 10.90 7.39 7.45
C SER A 296 10.60 6.06 6.75
N CYS A 297 10.13 5.01 7.44
CA CYS A 297 9.64 3.78 6.78
C CYS A 297 8.42 4.06 5.89
N PHE A 298 7.40 4.79 6.38
CA PHE A 298 6.23 5.17 5.57
C PHE A 298 6.59 6.05 4.37
N HIS A 299 7.68 6.82 4.44
CA HIS A 299 8.12 7.68 3.34
C HIS A 299 9.00 6.97 2.32
N HIS A 300 9.98 6.19 2.77
CA HIS A 300 11.11 5.73 1.93
C HIS A 300 11.23 4.21 1.80
N GLN A 301 10.17 3.43 2.06
CA GLN A 301 10.20 1.99 1.79
C GLN A 301 10.58 1.70 0.32
N VAL A 302 11.41 0.68 0.10
CA VAL A 302 11.84 0.29 -1.26
C VAL A 302 10.67 -0.34 -2.02
N ILE A 303 10.39 0.21 -3.21
CA ILE A 303 9.36 -0.22 -4.16
C ILE A 303 10.01 -0.62 -5.49
N PHE A 304 9.24 -1.27 -6.37
CA PHE A 304 9.65 -1.58 -7.73
C PHE A 304 8.87 -0.73 -8.73
N ASN A 305 9.55 0.17 -9.44
CA ASN A 305 8.88 0.98 -10.45
C ASN A 305 8.67 0.16 -11.75
N PRO A 306 7.43 -0.19 -12.14
CA PRO A 306 7.18 -1.06 -13.29
C PRO A 306 7.39 -0.37 -14.65
N LEU A 307 7.58 0.95 -14.67
CA LEU A 307 7.83 1.75 -15.89
C LEU A 307 9.33 1.83 -16.22
N THR A 308 10.19 1.98 -15.19
CA THR A 308 11.66 1.97 -15.33
C THR A 308 12.24 0.56 -15.21
N SER A 309 11.53 -0.34 -14.54
CA SER A 309 12.00 -1.67 -14.11
C SER A 309 13.19 -1.60 -13.12
N GLU A 310 13.19 -0.59 -12.25
CA GLU A 310 14.23 -0.35 -11.25
C GLU A 310 13.65 -0.36 -9.81
N LEU A 311 14.50 -0.66 -8.82
CA LEU A 311 14.15 -0.50 -7.40
C LEU A 311 14.37 0.96 -7.00
N GLU A 312 13.33 1.61 -6.49
CA GLU A 312 13.35 3.02 -6.07
C GLU A 312 12.84 3.13 -4.62
N TYR A 313 13.13 4.25 -3.95
CA TYR A 313 12.47 4.58 -2.69
C TYR A 313 11.08 5.17 -2.98
N LEU A 314 10.06 4.76 -2.21
CA LEU A 314 8.68 5.23 -2.34
C LEU A 314 8.61 6.76 -2.45
N THR A 315 9.35 7.46 -1.58
CA THR A 315 9.66 8.89 -1.69
C THR A 315 11.18 9.02 -1.79
N PRO A 316 11.75 9.74 -2.77
CA PRO A 316 13.19 9.94 -2.85
C PRO A 316 13.74 10.60 -1.58
N LEU A 317 14.90 10.14 -1.13
CA LEU A 317 15.65 10.78 -0.05
C LEU A 317 16.09 12.19 -0.47
N ALA A 318 15.97 13.15 0.43
CA ALA A 318 16.56 14.47 0.27
C ALA A 318 18.10 14.40 0.31
N SER A 319 18.79 15.40 -0.23
CA SER A 319 20.27 15.43 -0.22
C SER A 319 20.91 15.53 1.17
N GLU A 320 20.11 15.89 2.19
CA GLU A 320 20.51 15.93 3.60
C GLU A 320 20.12 14.65 4.36
N GLU A 321 19.25 13.83 3.76
CA GLU A 321 18.91 12.50 4.25
C GLU A 321 19.91 11.52 3.65
N GLU A 322 21.03 11.31 4.34
CA GLU A 322 21.82 10.10 4.04
C GLU A 322 20.88 8.89 4.12
N PRO A 323 20.95 7.94 3.16
CA PRO A 323 20.33 6.65 3.37
C PRO A 323 20.92 6.14 4.68
N CYS A 324 20.08 6.06 5.72
CA CYS A 324 20.51 5.80 7.08
C CYS A 324 21.49 4.63 7.03
N SER A 325 22.64 4.72 7.71
CA SER A 325 23.78 3.78 7.59
C SER A 325 23.47 2.33 8.02
N ARG A 326 22.18 2.05 8.19
CA ARG A 326 21.46 0.80 8.39
C ARG A 326 20.75 0.44 7.07
N ASP A 327 21.48 -0.14 6.13
CA ASP A 327 20.88 -0.98 5.09
C ASP A 327 19.87 -1.93 5.75
N GLY A 328 18.58 -1.77 5.44
CA GLY A 328 17.52 -2.65 5.92
C GLY A 328 16.42 -2.04 6.80
N LEU A 329 16.47 -0.78 7.27
CA LEU A 329 15.32 -0.23 8.04
C LEU A 329 14.04 -0.18 7.19
N TYR A 330 14.15 0.43 6.01
CA TYR A 330 13.09 0.61 5.00
C TYR A 330 13.33 -0.27 3.75
N GLY A 331 14.20 -1.28 3.88
CA GLY A 331 14.67 -2.12 2.79
C GLY A 331 16.04 -1.70 2.23
N SER A 332 16.57 -2.46 1.28
CA SER A 332 17.79 -2.11 0.52
C SER A 332 17.48 -2.09 -0.98
N THR A 333 18.08 -1.13 -1.70
CA THR A 333 18.06 -1.07 -3.16
C THR A 333 19.15 -1.93 -3.81
N HIS A 334 20.11 -2.41 -3.02
CA HIS A 334 21.26 -3.21 -3.46
C HIS A 334 21.08 -4.73 -3.25
N ILE A 335 19.83 -5.23 -3.32
CA ILE A 335 19.53 -6.67 -3.15
C ILE A 335 20.17 -7.46 -4.32
N THR A 336 21.32 -8.09 -4.05
CA THR A 336 22.11 -8.83 -5.04
C THR A 336 21.57 -10.23 -5.37
N ASN A 337 20.57 -10.71 -4.62
CA ASN A 337 19.98 -12.04 -4.78
C ASN A 337 18.44 -11.95 -4.91
N GLY A 338 17.93 -12.14 -6.13
CA GLY A 338 16.48 -12.23 -6.42
C GLY A 338 15.99 -11.15 -7.39
N ALA A 339 15.38 -11.57 -8.51
CA ALA A 339 14.94 -10.68 -9.58
C ALA A 339 13.55 -10.08 -9.32
N PHE A 340 13.47 -9.15 -8.37
CA PHE A 340 12.19 -8.52 -7.98
C PHE A 340 11.63 -7.59 -9.06
N GLY A 341 10.29 -7.54 -9.11
CA GLY A 341 9.50 -6.76 -10.07
C GLY A 341 8.44 -7.58 -10.80
N TYR A 342 8.85 -8.68 -11.45
CA TYR A 342 7.92 -9.60 -12.13
C TYR A 342 8.14 -11.09 -11.80
N PHE A 343 9.26 -11.45 -11.15
CA PHE A 343 9.64 -12.84 -10.94
C PHE A 343 10.07 -13.18 -9.51
N GLY A 344 9.19 -13.87 -8.77
CA GLY A 344 9.66 -14.96 -7.92
C GLY A 344 10.11 -16.11 -8.83
N VAL A 345 11.37 -16.12 -9.27
CA VAL A 345 11.90 -17.04 -10.32
C VAL A 345 11.71 -18.53 -9.99
N GLU A 346 11.52 -18.90 -8.72
CA GLU A 346 11.20 -20.28 -8.29
C GLU A 346 9.71 -20.63 -8.36
N MET A 347 8.81 -19.65 -8.41
CA MET A 347 7.37 -19.87 -8.31
C MET A 347 6.69 -20.12 -9.67
N VAL A 348 7.32 -19.72 -10.78
CA VAL A 348 6.76 -19.76 -12.13
C VAL A 348 7.77 -20.41 -13.10
N PRO A 349 7.35 -21.32 -14.01
CA PRO A 349 8.25 -21.93 -15.00
C PRO A 349 8.96 -20.89 -15.89
N LYS A 350 10.25 -21.12 -16.20
CA LYS A 350 11.11 -20.17 -16.92
C LYS A 350 10.66 -19.86 -18.35
N ASP A 351 9.86 -20.74 -18.94
CA ASP A 351 9.27 -20.67 -20.29
C ASP A 351 7.92 -19.94 -20.33
N THR A 352 7.43 -19.43 -19.20
CA THR A 352 6.16 -18.73 -19.10
C THR A 352 6.21 -17.36 -19.79
N ASP A 353 5.27 -17.12 -20.72
CA ASP A 353 5.08 -15.82 -21.36
C ASP A 353 4.49 -14.79 -20.37
N LEU A 354 5.32 -13.83 -19.96
CA LEU A 354 4.93 -12.65 -19.16
C LEU A 354 4.94 -11.34 -19.98
N SER A 355 5.09 -11.39 -21.31
CA SER A 355 5.19 -10.20 -22.17
C SER A 355 3.97 -9.28 -22.09
N TYR A 356 2.80 -9.84 -21.76
CA TYR A 356 1.56 -9.11 -21.54
C TYR A 356 1.65 -8.13 -20.37
N ILE A 357 2.46 -8.40 -19.35
CA ILE A 357 2.63 -7.51 -18.19
C ILE A 357 3.46 -6.28 -18.60
N THR A 358 4.62 -6.50 -19.21
CA THR A 358 5.46 -5.41 -19.74
C THR A 358 4.71 -4.55 -20.76
N SER A 359 3.93 -5.20 -21.63
CA SER A 359 3.09 -4.49 -22.63
C SER A 359 2.01 -3.64 -21.98
N PHE A 360 1.42 -4.11 -20.87
CA PHE A 360 0.41 -3.37 -20.11
C PHE A 360 0.99 -2.08 -19.51
N PHE A 361 2.15 -2.16 -18.84
CA PHE A 361 2.80 -0.98 -18.26
C PHE A 361 3.39 -0.03 -19.31
N ALA A 362 3.99 -0.55 -20.37
CA ALA A 362 4.55 0.27 -21.46
C ALA A 362 3.48 1.04 -22.27
N SER A 363 2.22 0.59 -22.24
CA SER A 363 1.08 1.25 -22.89
C SER A 363 0.22 2.10 -21.92
N ARG A 364 0.65 2.26 -20.66
CA ARG A 364 -0.15 2.94 -19.63
C ARG A 364 -0.04 4.46 -19.71
N GLU A 365 -1.15 5.12 -20.02
CA GLU A 365 -1.34 6.54 -19.73
C GLU A 365 -1.56 6.77 -18.23
N LEU A 366 -0.84 7.71 -17.61
CA LEU A 366 -0.95 8.02 -16.18
C LEU A 366 -2.18 8.91 -15.88
N CYS A 367 -2.88 8.62 -14.78
CA CYS A 367 -4.02 9.41 -14.33
C CYS A 367 -3.60 10.64 -13.50
N THR A 368 -4.50 11.62 -13.38
CA THR A 368 -4.25 12.84 -12.60
C THR A 368 -4.38 12.59 -11.09
N VAL A 369 -3.28 12.75 -10.35
CA VAL A 369 -3.26 12.61 -8.88
C VAL A 369 -3.44 13.98 -8.19
N PRO A 370 -4.29 14.10 -7.13
CA PRO A 370 -4.40 15.31 -6.30
C PRO A 370 -3.05 15.73 -5.71
N SER A 371 -2.73 17.03 -5.74
CA SER A 371 -1.42 17.55 -5.32
C SER A 371 -1.03 17.15 -3.89
N ILE A 372 -1.98 17.13 -2.96
CA ILE A 372 -1.78 16.76 -1.55
C ILE A 372 -1.31 15.30 -1.35
N CYS A 373 -1.56 14.42 -2.32
CA CYS A 373 -1.18 13.00 -2.26
C CYS A 373 0.15 12.70 -2.96
N ARG A 374 0.67 13.63 -3.77
CA ARG A 374 1.84 13.36 -4.63
C ARG A 374 3.10 13.11 -3.82
N ILE A 375 3.98 12.31 -4.40
CA ILE A 375 5.29 11.97 -3.83
C ILE A 375 6.31 13.09 -4.06
N LEU A 376 6.17 13.80 -5.17
CA LEU A 376 7.25 14.55 -5.80
C LEU A 376 6.85 16.03 -6.05
N PRO A 377 7.78 17.00 -5.91
CA PRO A 377 7.71 18.20 -6.72
C PRO A 377 7.72 17.78 -8.20
N GLN A 378 6.96 18.48 -9.05
CA GLN A 378 6.59 18.04 -10.41
C GLN A 378 7.71 17.33 -11.20
N ARG A 379 7.64 15.99 -11.29
CA ARG A 379 8.40 15.20 -12.26
C ARG A 379 7.68 15.23 -13.61
N ASP A 380 8.06 16.17 -14.48
CA ASP A 380 7.57 16.25 -15.87
C ASP A 380 8.02 15.03 -16.71
N ASP A 381 9.04 14.30 -16.24
CA ASP A 381 9.65 13.13 -16.84
C ASP A 381 8.75 11.88 -16.87
N LEU A 382 7.76 11.76 -15.98
CA LEU A 382 6.77 10.66 -16.01
C LEU A 382 5.80 10.73 -17.20
N HIS A 383 5.70 11.87 -17.88
CA HIS A 383 4.97 12.00 -19.15
C HIS A 383 5.83 11.70 -20.38
N SER A 384 7.12 11.41 -20.22
CA SER A 384 8.00 11.02 -21.33
C SER A 384 7.87 9.51 -21.62
N THR A 385 7.46 9.18 -22.84
CA THR A 385 7.33 7.78 -23.29
C THR A 385 8.67 7.02 -23.16
N PRO A 386 8.70 5.79 -22.62
CA PRO A 386 9.94 5.06 -22.40
C PRO A 386 10.59 4.62 -23.72
N LYS A 387 11.53 5.43 -24.23
CA LYS A 387 12.44 5.06 -25.32
C LYS A 387 13.74 4.44 -24.78
N LYS A 388 13.64 3.26 -24.17
CA LYS A 388 14.76 2.31 -24.04
C LYS A 388 14.29 0.94 -24.50
N SER A 389 14.93 0.41 -25.54
CA SER A 389 14.67 -0.93 -26.05
C SER A 389 15.11 -1.98 -25.02
N LEU A 390 14.16 -2.74 -24.48
CA LEU A 390 14.43 -3.89 -23.62
C LEU A 390 15.10 -5.01 -24.43
N SER A 391 16.43 -5.07 -24.41
CA SER A 391 17.19 -6.22 -24.92
C SER A 391 17.40 -7.24 -23.80
N PHE A 392 16.61 -8.31 -23.79
CA PHE A 392 16.86 -9.46 -22.92
C PHE A 392 18.15 -10.16 -23.34
N ALA A 393 19.24 -9.92 -22.59
CA ALA A 393 20.49 -10.62 -22.79
C ALA A 393 20.37 -12.07 -22.29
N ARG A 394 20.51 -13.01 -23.22
CA ARG A 394 20.47 -14.46 -22.96
C ARG A 394 21.74 -14.87 -22.20
N LEU A 395 21.62 -15.21 -20.92
CA LEU A 395 22.70 -15.81 -20.15
C LEU A 395 22.93 -17.26 -20.58
N GLU A 396 23.77 -17.47 -21.60
CA GLU A 396 24.30 -18.79 -21.92
C GLU A 396 25.53 -19.10 -21.04
N SER A 397 25.46 -20.22 -20.32
CA SER A 397 26.53 -20.72 -19.47
C SER A 397 27.58 -21.48 -20.29
N GLY A 398 28.85 -21.06 -20.26
CA GLY A 398 29.95 -21.67 -21.04
C GLY A 398 31.29 -21.69 -20.30
N SER A 399 31.55 -22.83 -19.64
CA SER A 399 32.83 -23.30 -19.07
C SER A 399 34.14 -22.63 -19.54
N GLY A 400 34.93 -22.16 -18.57
CA GLY A 400 36.14 -21.37 -18.78
C GLY A 400 37.42 -22.06 -19.29
N LYS A 401 38.51 -21.28 -19.24
CA LYS A 401 39.90 -21.74 -19.15
C LYS A 401 40.78 -20.66 -18.51
N ARG A 402 41.89 -21.09 -17.92
CA ARG A 402 42.91 -20.26 -17.23
C ARG A 402 43.99 -19.79 -18.23
N CYS A 403 44.89 -18.94 -17.71
CA CYS A 403 46.14 -18.40 -18.30
C CYS A 403 46.00 -17.02 -18.99
N ALA A 404 47.00 -16.13 -18.98
CA ALA A 404 48.15 -15.92 -18.08
C ALA A 404 48.73 -14.51 -18.36
N GLU A 405 49.47 -13.96 -17.40
CA GLU A 405 50.56 -12.95 -17.49
C GLU A 405 50.62 -11.98 -18.71
N THR A 406 50.66 -10.65 -18.46
CA THR A 406 51.89 -9.82 -18.58
C THR A 406 51.65 -8.30 -18.42
N SER A 407 52.72 -7.61 -17.97
CA SER A 407 53.16 -6.20 -18.17
C SER A 407 52.47 -5.30 -19.23
N GLU A 408 52.50 -3.96 -19.21
CA GLU A 408 53.10 -2.92 -18.33
C GLU A 408 52.59 -1.51 -18.71
N LEU A 409 52.81 -0.53 -17.81
CA LEU A 409 53.16 0.90 -18.04
C LEU A 409 52.30 1.89 -18.87
N ASP A 410 52.12 3.07 -18.24
CA ASP A 410 52.16 4.45 -18.79
C ASP A 410 51.21 4.88 -19.94
N SER A 411 50.44 5.96 -19.81
CA SER A 411 50.98 7.29 -19.46
C SER A 411 49.90 8.37 -19.21
N LYS A 412 50.33 9.44 -18.52
CA LYS A 412 49.59 10.66 -18.19
C LYS A 412 49.06 11.43 -19.42
N ARG A 413 47.93 12.13 -19.27
CA ARG A 413 47.71 13.46 -19.87
C ARG A 413 46.72 14.31 -19.05
N GLN A 414 47.25 15.35 -18.39
CA GLN A 414 46.48 16.51 -17.94
C GLN A 414 46.48 17.57 -19.06
N CYS A 415 45.37 18.30 -19.22
CA CYS A 415 45.27 19.69 -19.70
C CYS A 415 43.91 20.21 -19.19
N HIS A 416 43.84 21.08 -18.17
CA HIS A 416 44.04 22.54 -18.16
C HIS A 416 42.76 23.36 -18.41
N CYS A 417 42.69 24.54 -17.77
CA CYS A 417 41.45 25.18 -17.33
C CYS A 417 41.06 26.45 -18.10
N SER A 418 39.75 26.76 -18.11
CA SER A 418 39.16 28.11 -17.88
C SER A 418 39.34 29.22 -18.98
N PRO A 419 38.66 30.39 -18.86
CA PRO A 419 37.25 30.67 -18.48
C PRO A 419 36.57 31.76 -19.41
N THR A 420 35.55 32.48 -18.89
CA THR A 420 34.89 33.75 -19.38
C THR A 420 33.71 33.60 -20.39
N SER A 421 32.63 34.43 -20.41
CA SER A 421 32.06 35.47 -19.51
C SER A 421 30.68 36.02 -20.01
N VAL A 422 30.02 36.93 -19.25
CA VAL A 422 28.91 37.89 -19.62
C VAL A 422 27.48 37.26 -19.65
N VAL A 423 26.50 37.56 -18.75
CA VAL A 423 25.65 38.78 -18.51
C VAL A 423 24.69 39.04 -19.71
N SER A 424 23.34 39.19 -19.63
CA SER A 424 22.54 40.19 -18.87
C SER A 424 21.01 39.89 -18.87
N ASN A 425 20.32 40.32 -17.80
CA ASN A 425 19.06 41.12 -17.73
C ASN A 425 17.70 40.75 -18.41
N ASP A 426 16.67 40.73 -17.53
CA ASP A 426 15.50 41.65 -17.47
C ASP A 426 14.04 41.23 -17.85
N CYS A 427 13.13 41.74 -16.99
CA CYS A 427 11.69 42.03 -17.16
C CYS A 427 10.68 40.88 -17.37
N ALA A 428 9.39 41.02 -17.00
CA ALA A 428 8.71 41.84 -16.00
C ALA A 428 7.26 41.33 -15.80
N ILE A 429 6.65 41.58 -14.63
CA ILE A 429 5.23 41.29 -14.33
C ILE A 429 4.36 42.44 -14.90
N PRO A 430 3.08 42.21 -15.23
CA PRO A 430 2.06 42.99 -14.51
C PRO A 430 0.82 42.21 -14.03
N CYS A 431 0.28 42.73 -12.94
CA CYS A 431 -0.91 42.28 -12.21
C CYS A 431 -2.21 42.71 -12.91
N TRP A 432 -3.32 41.97 -12.70
CA TRP A 432 -4.69 42.50 -12.86
C TRP A 432 -5.53 42.26 -11.59
N LYS A 433 -6.34 43.26 -11.22
CA LYS A 433 -7.25 43.30 -10.07
C LYS A 433 -8.65 43.72 -10.52
N SER A 434 -9.67 43.16 -9.88
CA SER A 434 -11.03 43.69 -9.57
C SER A 434 -12.01 42.52 -9.59
N SER A 435 -12.82 42.18 -8.58
CA SER A 435 -13.63 42.90 -7.58
C SER A 435 -15.05 43.26 -8.04
N THR A 436 -16.05 42.57 -7.48
CA THR A 436 -17.35 43.19 -7.12
C THR A 436 -18.05 42.39 -6.02
N LYS A 437 -18.63 43.11 -5.05
CA LYS A 437 -19.65 42.59 -4.14
C LYS A 437 -21.03 42.83 -4.76
N ALA A 438 -21.99 41.96 -4.47
CA ALA A 438 -23.41 42.34 -4.44
C ALA A 438 -24.15 41.51 -3.40
N SER A 439 -24.87 42.19 -2.50
CA SER A 439 -25.74 41.59 -1.49
C SER A 439 -27.15 42.14 -1.66
N TRP A 440 -28.17 41.30 -1.61
CA TRP A 440 -29.56 41.76 -1.40
C TRP A 440 -30.28 40.86 -0.39
N ARG A 441 -31.20 41.47 0.37
CA ARG A 441 -31.89 40.90 1.53
C ARG A 441 -33.32 40.42 1.20
N SER A 442 -33.85 39.64 2.15
CA SER A 442 -35.27 39.49 2.55
C SER A 442 -36.10 38.46 1.76
N SER A 443 -37.24 37.94 2.25
CA SER A 443 -38.01 38.24 3.49
C SER A 443 -38.56 36.98 4.20
N SER A 444 -38.81 37.10 5.51
CA SER A 444 -39.89 36.48 6.33
C SER A 444 -40.55 35.13 5.93
N GLY A 445 -40.69 34.20 6.89
CA GLY A 445 -41.55 33.01 6.73
C GLY A 445 -41.75 32.18 8.00
N SER A 446 -42.57 32.65 8.95
CA SER A 446 -42.97 31.87 10.14
C SER A 446 -44.06 30.84 9.82
N LYS A 447 -43.88 29.56 10.21
CA LYS A 447 -44.89 28.56 10.63
C LYS A 447 -44.14 27.24 10.94
N ALA A 448 -44.16 26.73 12.17
CA ALA A 448 -45.23 26.00 12.86
C ALA A 448 -45.22 24.48 12.59
N LYS A 449 -45.04 23.71 13.67
CA LYS A 449 -45.54 22.33 13.85
C LYS A 449 -47.07 22.27 13.59
N PRO A 450 -47.73 21.11 13.43
CA PRO A 450 -47.34 19.75 13.88
C PRO A 450 -47.69 18.63 12.86
N GLY A 451 -47.76 17.39 13.36
CA GLY A 451 -48.69 16.35 12.87
C GLY A 451 -48.14 15.42 11.82
#